data_AF-A0A9P7ER64-F1
#
_entry.id   AF-A0A9P7ER64-F1
#
_cell.length_a   1.000
_cell.length_b   1.000
_cell.length_c   1.000
_cell.angle_alpha   90.00
_cell.angle_beta   90.00
_cell.angle_gamma   90.00
#
_symmetry.space_group_name_H-M   'P 1'
#
loop_
_entity.id
_entity.type
_entity.pdbx_description
1 polymer ?
#
loop_
_entity_poly.entity_id
_entity_poly.type
_entity_poly.pdbx_seq_one_letter_code
_entity_poly.pdbx_strand_id
1 'polypeptide(L)'
;VTHGIEPLLPLDLVEATFMLPNISALISTSDLISLCARQLLKQDEDLTVAHKRLVNSHLTSLKNFKKHFASTIHDYNFPSSALVLILNKKVEAASNAKCKPCYFSPMIVVSRSQGGSYRLAEIDGEVSKLKFAAFRLIPYHPRSPTSLDVTQYINIENLAGTTKDEI
;
A
#
# COMPACT_ATOMS: atom_id res chain seq x y z
N VAL A 1 11.98 23.44 -21.62
CA VAL A 1 11.26 22.75 -22.70
C VAL A 1 12.28 22.44 -23.78
N THR A 2 12.96 21.29 -23.70
CA THR A 2 14.13 20.94 -24.52
C THR A 2 13.91 19.63 -25.28
N HIS A 3 12.73 19.53 -25.87
CA HIS A 3 12.48 18.75 -27.07
C HIS A 3 11.85 19.74 -28.05
N GLY A 4 12.18 19.68 -29.34
CA GLY A 4 11.49 20.50 -30.36
C GLY A 4 10.01 20.14 -30.56
N ILE A 5 9.45 19.36 -29.62
CA ILE A 5 8.09 18.86 -29.55
C ILE A 5 7.61 19.18 -28.14
N GLU A 6 6.45 19.83 -28.05
CA GLU A 6 5.79 20.10 -26.78
C GLU A 6 5.45 18.76 -26.10
N PRO A 7 5.86 18.55 -24.82
CA PRO A 7 5.53 17.32 -24.12
C PRO A 7 4.01 17.24 -23.97
N LEU A 8 3.40 16.23 -24.60
CA LEU A 8 1.95 16.03 -24.57
C LEU A 8 1.55 15.24 -23.33
N LEU A 9 2.45 14.37 -22.86
CA LEU A 9 2.23 13.52 -21.71
C LEU A 9 3.21 13.87 -20.58
N PRO A 10 2.81 13.71 -19.30
CA PRO A 10 3.73 13.80 -18.17
C PRO A 10 4.94 12.86 -18.30
N LEU A 11 4.80 11.74 -19.02
CA LEU A 11 5.89 10.80 -19.28
C LEU A 11 7.03 11.44 -20.10
N ASP A 12 6.70 12.29 -21.06
CA ASP A 12 7.68 12.95 -21.94
C ASP A 12 8.63 13.86 -21.13
N LEU A 13 8.09 14.52 -20.09
CA LEU A 13 8.85 15.33 -19.12
C LEU A 13 9.80 14.49 -18.27
N VAL A 14 9.36 13.31 -17.86
CA VAL A 14 10.14 12.40 -17.03
C VAL A 14 11.29 11.77 -17.83
N GLU A 15 11.02 11.34 -19.07
CA GLU A 15 12.06 10.78 -19.97
C GLU A 15 13.21 11.77 -20.20
N ALA A 16 12.89 13.03 -20.48
CA ALA A 16 13.86 14.12 -20.67
C ALA A 16 14.85 14.24 -19.50
N THR A 17 14.33 14.05 -18.28
CA THR A 17 15.08 14.22 -17.03
C THR A 17 16.12 13.12 -16.85
N PHE A 18 15.84 11.89 -17.29
CA PHE A 18 16.77 10.77 -17.13
C PHE A 18 17.83 10.68 -18.23
N MET A 19 17.54 11.24 -19.41
CA MET A 19 18.46 11.28 -20.56
C MET A 19 19.61 12.29 -20.36
N LEU A 20 19.38 13.39 -19.64
CA LEU A 20 20.44 14.36 -19.37
C LEU A 20 21.32 13.94 -18.19
N PRO A 21 22.62 14.31 -18.21
CA PRO A 21 23.43 14.27 -17.01
C PRO A 21 22.88 15.23 -15.94
N ASN A 22 23.24 14.99 -14.68
CA ASN A 22 22.89 15.90 -13.60
C ASN A 22 23.58 17.26 -13.82
N ILE A 23 22.78 18.31 -13.98
CA ILE A 23 23.27 19.67 -14.19
C ILE A 23 23.49 20.31 -12.82
N SER A 24 24.72 20.25 -12.32
CA SER A 24 25.10 20.81 -11.02
C SER A 24 25.83 22.15 -11.11
N ALA A 25 26.21 22.56 -12.32
CA ALA A 25 26.96 23.79 -12.57
C ALA A 25 26.50 24.45 -13.89
N LEU A 26 26.93 25.69 -14.13
CA LEU A 26 26.65 26.40 -15.36
C LEU A 26 27.32 25.67 -16.54
N ILE A 27 26.54 25.33 -17.55
CA ILE A 27 26.98 24.63 -18.76
C ILE A 27 27.25 25.67 -19.85
N SER A 28 28.36 25.52 -20.59
CA SER A 28 28.65 26.38 -21.74
C SER A 28 27.59 26.19 -22.84
N THR A 29 27.39 27.20 -23.69
CA THR A 29 26.39 27.12 -24.77
C THR A 29 26.69 25.96 -25.73
N SER A 30 27.97 25.69 -26.04
CA SER A 30 28.37 24.57 -26.89
C SER A 30 28.08 23.21 -26.26
N ASP A 31 28.37 23.06 -24.96
CA ASP A 31 28.13 21.81 -24.25
C ASP A 31 26.62 21.53 -24.15
N LEU A 32 25.82 22.57 -23.90
CA LEU A 32 24.36 22.47 -23.87
C LEU A 32 23.81 22.02 -25.22
N ILE A 33 24.27 22.60 -26.32
CA ILE A 33 23.88 22.18 -27.68
C ILE A 33 24.29 20.72 -27.93
N SER A 34 25.48 20.32 -27.49
CA SER A 34 25.96 18.94 -27.65
C SER A 34 25.12 17.92 -26.87
N LEU A 35 24.66 18.27 -25.67
CA LEU A 35 23.78 17.44 -24.85
C LEU A 35 22.39 17.33 -25.49
N CYS A 36 21.83 18.45 -25.94
CA CYS A 36 20.57 18.46 -26.67
C CYS A 36 20.64 17.63 -27.95
N ALA A 37 21.73 17.72 -28.72
CA ALA A 37 21.93 16.92 -29.93
C ALA A 37 21.95 15.41 -29.62
N ARG A 38 22.65 15.00 -28.55
CA ARG A 38 22.65 13.59 -28.09
C ARG A 38 21.27 13.12 -27.65
N GLN A 39 20.53 13.94 -26.90
CA GLN A 39 19.15 13.62 -26.51
C GLN A 39 18.24 13.41 -27.72
N LEU A 40 18.35 14.24 -28.75
CA LEU A 40 17.56 14.11 -29.98
C LEU A 40 17.95 12.86 -30.77
N LEU A 41 19.23 12.48 -30.76
CA LEU A 41 19.71 11.30 -31.45
C LEU A 41 19.20 9.99 -30.83
N LYS A 42 18.83 10.01 -29.53
CA LYS A 42 18.36 8.83 -28.76
C LYS A 42 19.21 7.58 -29.00
N GLN A 43 20.53 7.68 -28.85
CA GLN A 43 21.43 6.54 -29.00
C GLN A 43 21.06 5.42 -28.01
N ASP A 44 21.13 4.17 -28.46
CA ASP A 44 20.81 2.99 -27.64
C ASP A 44 21.64 2.95 -26.35
N GLU A 45 22.92 3.33 -26.42
CA GLU A 45 23.79 3.41 -25.26
C GLU A 45 23.27 4.40 -24.20
N ASP A 46 22.90 5.61 -24.61
CA ASP A 46 22.34 6.64 -23.72
C ASP A 46 21.00 6.19 -23.13
N LEU A 47 20.16 5.51 -23.91
CA LEU A 47 18.90 4.93 -23.43
C LEU A 47 19.13 3.86 -22.36
N THR A 48 20.14 2.98 -22.52
CA THR A 48 20.46 1.98 -21.49
C THR A 48 20.94 2.64 -20.19
N VAL A 49 21.69 3.74 -20.28
CA VAL A 49 22.15 4.51 -19.14
C VAL A 49 20.98 5.20 -18.44
N ALA A 50 20.08 5.83 -19.19
CA ALA A 50 18.87 6.45 -18.65
C ALA A 50 17.98 5.42 -17.95
N HIS A 51 17.79 4.25 -18.55
CA HIS A 51 17.05 3.13 -17.94
C HIS A 51 17.68 2.70 -16.61
N LYS A 52 19.01 2.50 -16.56
CA LYS A 52 19.73 2.16 -15.32
C LYS A 52 19.54 3.22 -14.24
N ARG A 53 19.59 4.52 -14.60
CA ARG A 53 19.36 5.63 -13.66
C ARG A 53 17.94 5.62 -13.11
N LEU A 54 16.94 5.40 -13.96
CA LEU A 54 15.55 5.32 -13.57
C LEU A 54 15.34 4.17 -12.58
N VAL A 55 15.82 2.97 -12.89
CA VAL A 55 15.74 1.80 -11.99
C VAL A 55 16.40 2.10 -10.65
N ASN A 56 17.61 2.67 -10.64
CA ASN A 56 18.30 3.04 -9.41
C ASN A 56 17.55 4.10 -8.59
N SER A 57 16.96 5.09 -9.25
CA SER A 57 16.13 6.12 -8.61
C SER A 57 14.88 5.53 -7.97
N HIS A 58 14.21 4.60 -8.68
CA HIS A 58 13.06 3.86 -8.14
C HIS A 58 13.44 3.02 -6.92
N LEU A 59 14.54 2.26 -6.99
CA LEU A 59 15.01 1.46 -5.86
C LEU A 59 15.37 2.32 -4.65
N THR A 60 15.98 3.49 -4.87
CA THR A 60 16.32 4.44 -3.81
C THR A 60 15.06 5.05 -3.19
N SER A 61 14.11 5.45 -4.02
CA SER A 61 12.80 5.96 -3.57
C SER A 61 12.03 4.93 -2.77
N LEU A 62 12.02 3.66 -3.21
CA LEU A 62 11.40 2.56 -2.45
C LEU A 62 12.06 2.34 -1.10
N LYS A 63 13.40 2.38 -1.03
CA LYS A 63 14.14 2.27 0.25
C LYS A 63 13.79 3.43 1.18
N ASN A 64 13.80 4.66 0.67
CA ASN A 64 13.45 5.86 1.43
C ASN A 64 12.00 5.83 1.92
N PHE A 65 11.07 5.40 1.07
CA PHE A 65 9.67 5.21 1.43
C PHE A 65 9.50 4.17 2.54
N LYS A 66 10.11 2.99 2.41
CA LYS A 66 10.09 1.96 3.45
C LYS A 66 10.66 2.48 4.77
N LYS A 67 11.77 3.22 4.74
CA LYS A 67 12.38 3.82 5.93
C LYS A 67 11.46 4.84 6.59
N HIS A 68 10.87 5.74 5.79
CA HIS A 68 10.01 6.81 6.28
C HIS A 68 8.70 6.26 6.89
N PHE A 69 8.13 5.21 6.29
CA PHE A 69 6.86 4.63 6.71
C PHE A 69 6.99 3.33 7.51
N ALA A 70 8.19 3.02 8.00
CA ALA A 70 8.46 1.80 8.78
C ALA A 70 7.57 1.69 10.04
N SER A 71 7.19 2.81 10.64
CA SER A 71 6.32 2.87 11.82
C SER A 71 4.83 2.90 11.49
N THR A 72 4.44 3.11 10.23
CA THR A 72 3.04 3.21 9.82
C THR A 72 2.58 1.94 9.15
N ILE A 73 3.38 1.40 8.22
CA ILE A 73 3.04 0.23 7.43
C ILE A 73 3.44 -1.02 8.21
N HIS A 74 2.48 -1.56 8.95
CA HIS A 74 2.62 -2.83 9.65
C HIS A 74 1.80 -3.91 8.94
N ASP A 75 2.44 -5.03 8.62
CA ASP A 75 1.75 -6.22 8.13
C ASP A 75 1.36 -7.09 9.33
N TYR A 76 0.14 -6.90 9.81
CA TYR A 76 -0.38 -7.67 10.93
C TYR A 76 -0.88 -9.03 10.47
N ASN A 77 -0.34 -10.09 11.07
CA ASN A 77 -0.85 -11.45 10.94
C ASN A 77 -1.61 -11.83 12.21
N PHE A 78 -2.93 -11.69 12.17
CA PHE A 78 -3.77 -11.97 13.33
C PHE A 78 -4.13 -13.47 13.40
N PRO A 79 -3.83 -14.16 14.51
CA PRO A 79 -4.31 -15.52 14.71
C PRO A 79 -5.84 -15.54 14.89
N SER A 80 -6.46 -16.68 14.61
CA SER A 80 -7.80 -16.96 15.14
C SER A 80 -7.77 -16.77 16.65
N SER A 81 -8.74 -16.05 17.22
CA SER A 81 -8.80 -15.50 18.60
C SER A 81 -8.35 -14.07 18.82
N ALA A 82 -7.65 -13.45 17.88
CA ALA A 82 -7.17 -12.09 18.12
C ALA A 82 -8.34 -11.11 18.20
N LEU A 83 -8.30 -10.21 19.18
CA LEU A 83 -9.21 -9.08 19.24
C LEU A 83 -8.68 -7.94 18.38
N VAL A 84 -9.50 -7.45 17.46
CA VAL A 84 -9.12 -6.46 16.45
C VAL A 84 -10.14 -5.33 16.37
N LEU A 85 -9.65 -4.13 16.07
CA LEU A 85 -10.46 -3.00 15.62
C LEU A 85 -10.53 -3.00 14.10
N ILE A 86 -11.66 -2.57 13.55
CA ILE A 86 -11.85 -2.44 12.10
C ILE A 86 -11.89 -0.97 11.74
N LEU A 87 -10.98 -0.56 10.87
CA LEU A 87 -10.97 0.77 10.28
C LEU A 87 -12.18 0.96 9.35
N ASN A 88 -12.95 2.01 9.63
CA ASN A 88 -14.03 2.48 8.80
C ASN A 88 -13.51 3.38 7.67
N LYS A 89 -12.99 2.76 6.61
CA LYS A 89 -12.41 3.47 5.45
C LYS A 89 -13.35 4.49 4.78
N LYS A 90 -14.67 4.34 4.90
CA LYS A 90 -15.62 5.30 4.32
C LYS A 90 -15.56 6.67 5.02
N VAL A 91 -15.14 6.70 6.28
CA VAL A 91 -15.07 7.93 7.07
C VAL A 91 -13.77 8.69 6.81
N GLU A 92 -12.68 7.98 6.54
CA GLU A 92 -11.33 8.55 6.39
C GLU A 92 -11.25 9.63 5.29
N ALA A 93 -11.89 9.40 4.14
CA ALA A 93 -11.88 10.33 3.01
C ALA A 93 -12.92 11.47 3.13
N ALA A 94 -13.76 11.48 4.18
CA ALA A 94 -14.84 12.45 4.31
C ALA A 94 -14.35 13.76 4.95
N SER A 95 -14.75 14.90 4.39
CA SER A 95 -14.43 16.23 4.95
C SER A 95 -14.90 16.42 6.40
N ASN A 96 -15.97 15.71 6.80
CA ASN A 96 -16.49 15.69 8.17
C ASN A 96 -16.00 14.49 9.02
N ALA A 97 -14.84 13.90 8.69
CA ALA A 97 -14.28 12.74 9.39
C ALA A 97 -14.10 12.96 10.90
N LYS A 98 -13.78 14.20 11.33
CA LYS A 98 -13.36 14.51 12.70
C LYS A 98 -14.38 14.11 13.78
N CYS A 99 -15.67 14.11 13.45
CA CYS A 99 -16.75 13.79 14.41
C CYS A 99 -17.34 12.39 14.21
N LYS A 100 -16.79 11.56 13.32
CA LYS A 100 -17.33 10.25 12.99
C LYS A 100 -16.45 9.14 13.59
N PRO A 101 -17.04 7.99 13.96
CA PRO A 101 -16.26 6.86 14.46
C PRO A 101 -15.35 6.30 13.36
N CYS A 102 -14.03 6.44 13.56
CA CYS A 102 -13.00 5.92 12.65
C CYS A 102 -12.85 4.40 12.74
N TYR A 103 -13.22 3.80 13.87
CA TYR A 103 -13.11 2.37 14.14
C TYR A 103 -14.48 1.81 14.53
N PHE A 104 -14.75 0.59 14.07
CA PHE A 104 -15.86 -0.20 14.62
C PHE A 104 -15.45 -0.82 15.95
N SER A 105 -16.47 -1.29 16.68
CA SER A 105 -16.31 -2.02 17.93
C SER A 105 -15.27 -3.16 17.81
N PRO A 106 -14.59 -3.52 18.90
CA PRO A 106 -13.66 -4.64 18.88
C PRO A 106 -14.36 -5.93 18.46
N MET A 107 -13.74 -6.68 17.56
CA MET A 107 -14.24 -7.95 17.04
C MET A 107 -13.17 -9.04 17.19
N ILE A 108 -13.59 -10.29 17.20
CA ILE A 108 -12.74 -11.47 17.32
C ILE A 108 -12.45 -12.03 15.93
N VAL A 109 -11.19 -12.36 15.66
CA VAL A 109 -10.81 -13.06 14.43
C VAL A 109 -11.23 -14.53 14.50
N VAL A 110 -12.09 -14.95 13.57
CA VAL A 110 -12.53 -16.35 13.45
C VAL A 110 -11.55 -17.14 12.60
N SER A 111 -11.28 -16.66 11.39
CA SER A 111 -10.37 -17.32 10.45
C SER A 111 -9.83 -16.36 9.40
N ARG A 112 -8.72 -16.75 8.78
CA ARG A 112 -8.08 -16.06 7.67
C ARG A 112 -8.19 -16.92 6.41
N SER A 113 -8.69 -16.34 5.33
CA SER A 113 -8.71 -16.99 4.01
C SER A 113 -7.31 -17.00 3.39
N GLN A 114 -7.05 -17.90 2.44
CA GLN A 114 -5.79 -17.95 1.67
C GLN A 114 -5.46 -16.61 0.98
N GLY A 115 -6.46 -15.86 0.54
CA GLY A 115 -6.30 -14.52 -0.06
C GLY A 115 -6.06 -13.37 0.94
N GLY A 116 -5.86 -13.66 2.24
CA GLY A 116 -5.52 -12.65 3.25
C GLY A 116 -6.71 -11.84 3.80
N SER A 117 -7.95 -12.20 3.44
CA SER A 117 -9.15 -11.65 4.07
C SER A 117 -9.46 -12.36 5.39
N TYR A 118 -10.00 -11.64 6.36
CA TYR A 118 -10.41 -12.17 7.65
C TYR A 118 -11.93 -12.25 7.77
N ARG A 119 -12.41 -13.33 8.37
CA ARG A 119 -13.78 -13.47 8.88
C ARG A 119 -13.75 -13.13 10.36
N LEU A 120 -14.64 -12.24 10.79
CA LEU A 120 -14.68 -11.73 12.16
C LEU A 120 -16.02 -12.05 12.79
N ALA A 121 -16.02 -12.14 14.11
CA ALA A 121 -17.22 -12.23 14.93
C ALA A 121 -17.26 -11.08 15.93
N GLU A 122 -18.45 -10.63 16.28
CA GLU A 122 -18.65 -9.71 17.39
C GLU A 122 -18.43 -10.45 18.73
N ILE A 123 -18.29 -9.69 19.82
CA ILE A 123 -17.96 -10.24 21.14
C ILE A 123 -19.09 -11.12 21.69
N ASP A 124 -20.30 -11.04 21.15
CA ASP A 124 -21.42 -11.93 21.48
C ASP A 124 -21.38 -13.27 20.72
N GLY A 125 -20.43 -13.45 19.80
CA GLY A 125 -20.32 -14.63 18.95
C GLY A 125 -21.07 -14.53 17.61
N GLU A 126 -21.69 -13.40 17.29
CA GLU A 126 -22.30 -13.20 15.97
C GLU A 126 -21.21 -13.05 14.90
N VAL A 127 -21.19 -13.98 13.94
CA VAL A 127 -20.22 -13.95 12.84
C VAL A 127 -20.65 -12.91 11.81
N SER A 128 -19.77 -11.97 11.49
CA SER A 128 -20.01 -10.99 10.45
C SER A 128 -20.18 -11.65 9.08
N LYS A 129 -21.21 -11.24 8.35
CA LYS A 129 -21.44 -11.66 6.95
C LYS A 129 -20.35 -11.13 6.00
N LEU A 130 -19.64 -10.07 6.39
CA LEU A 130 -18.61 -9.43 5.58
C LEU A 130 -17.23 -10.04 5.84
N LYS A 131 -16.41 -10.06 4.80
CA LYS A 131 -14.97 -10.34 4.90
C LYS A 131 -14.20 -9.02 4.94
N PHE A 132 -13.19 -8.94 5.81
CA PHE A 132 -12.38 -7.74 6.00
C PHE A 132 -10.96 -7.94 5.46
N ALA A 133 -10.43 -6.93 4.76
CA ALA A 133 -9.05 -6.96 4.30
C ALA A 133 -8.07 -6.68 5.46
N ALA A 134 -6.89 -7.30 5.42
CA ALA A 134 -5.86 -7.18 6.47
C ALA A 134 -5.52 -5.73 6.84
N PHE A 135 -5.39 -4.83 5.85
CA PHE A 135 -5.04 -3.42 6.08
C PHE A 135 -6.11 -2.62 6.85
N ARG A 136 -7.32 -3.17 7.03
CA ARG A 136 -8.37 -2.53 7.83
C ARG A 136 -8.32 -2.95 9.29
N LEU A 137 -7.57 -3.99 9.62
CA LEU A 137 -7.54 -4.55 10.97
C LEU A 137 -6.37 -3.97 11.74
N ILE A 138 -6.65 -3.57 12.97
CA ILE A 138 -5.68 -3.00 13.91
C ILE A 138 -5.78 -3.81 15.20
N PRO A 139 -4.65 -4.17 15.84
CA PRO A 139 -4.70 -4.88 17.11
C PRO A 139 -5.49 -4.06 18.14
N TYR A 140 -6.43 -4.70 18.83
CA TYR A 140 -7.04 -4.11 20.01
C TYR A 140 -6.25 -4.53 21.24
N HIS A 141 -5.82 -3.56 22.03
CA HIS A 141 -5.14 -3.79 23.30
C HIS A 141 -6.15 -3.65 24.45
N PRO A 142 -6.60 -4.76 25.06
CA PRO A 142 -7.54 -4.68 26.17
C PRO A 142 -6.89 -4.04 27.39
N ARG A 143 -7.69 -3.32 28.19
CA ARG A 143 -7.21 -2.66 29.42
C ARG A 143 -6.85 -3.65 30.54
N SER A 144 -7.43 -4.84 30.52
CA SER A 144 -7.09 -5.96 31.41
C SER A 144 -6.69 -7.19 30.61
N PRO A 145 -5.62 -7.91 30.99
CA PRO A 145 -5.10 -9.06 30.24
C PRO A 145 -5.90 -10.35 30.50
N THR A 146 -7.23 -10.28 30.42
CA THR A 146 -8.08 -11.47 30.51
C THR A 146 -8.07 -12.17 29.15
N SER A 147 -7.58 -13.40 29.08
CA SER A 147 -7.63 -14.22 27.88
C SER A 147 -9.09 -14.57 27.55
N LEU A 148 -9.58 -14.15 26.39
CA LEU A 148 -10.90 -14.54 25.89
C LEU A 148 -10.77 -15.87 25.17
N ASP A 149 -11.52 -16.88 25.62
CA ASP A 149 -11.50 -18.21 25.02
C ASP A 149 -12.51 -18.24 23.86
N VAL A 150 -12.01 -18.32 22.63
CA VAL A 150 -12.82 -18.19 21.39
C VAL A 150 -13.93 -19.24 21.29
N THR A 151 -13.69 -20.38 21.91
CA THR A 151 -14.61 -21.52 21.95
C THR A 151 -15.97 -21.16 22.54
N GLN A 152 -16.05 -20.08 23.34
CA GLN A 152 -17.31 -19.54 23.89
C GLN A 152 -18.13 -18.74 22.87
N TYR A 153 -17.50 -18.28 21.78
CA TYR A 153 -18.08 -17.34 20.81
C TYR A 153 -18.31 -17.97 19.43
N ILE A 154 -17.71 -19.12 19.14
CA ILE A 154 -17.97 -19.86 17.90
C ILE A 154 -19.13 -20.83 18.16
N ASN A 155 -20.33 -20.44 17.74
CA ASN A 155 -21.40 -21.41 17.58
C ASN A 155 -21.08 -22.27 16.34
N ILE A 156 -20.79 -23.57 16.54
CA ILE A 156 -20.35 -24.51 15.48
C ILE A 156 -21.35 -24.53 14.31
N GLU A 157 -22.62 -24.30 14.59
CA GLU A 157 -23.71 -24.22 13.61
C GLU A 157 -23.52 -23.07 12.60
N ASN A 158 -22.90 -21.94 13.00
CA ASN A 158 -22.64 -20.78 12.14
C ASN A 158 -21.44 -20.98 11.20
N LEU A 159 -20.61 -22.01 11.44
CA LEU A 159 -19.49 -22.37 10.56
C LEU A 159 -19.94 -23.27 9.39
N ALA A 160 -21.09 -23.93 9.52
CA ALA A 160 -21.60 -24.92 8.56
C ALA A 160 -22.18 -24.32 7.26
N GLY A 161 -22.19 -23.00 7.11
CA GLY A 161 -22.80 -22.30 5.98
C GLY A 161 -22.00 -22.26 4.67
N THR A 162 -20.83 -22.90 4.56
CA THR A 162 -20.06 -22.93 3.29
C THR A 162 -19.41 -24.30 3.04
N THR A 163 -20.22 -25.13 2.37
CA THR A 163 -19.90 -26.16 1.35
C THR A 163 -19.09 -27.43 1.74
N LYS A 164 -19.81 -28.57 1.80
CA LYS A 164 -19.51 -29.68 0.87
C LYS A 164 -19.65 -29.13 -0.55
N ASP A 165 -18.72 -29.46 -1.45
CA ASP A 165 -18.47 -28.91 -2.80
C ASP A 165 -17.23 -27.99 -2.74
N GLU A 166 -16.06 -28.29 -3.32
CA GLU A 166 -15.63 -29.22 -4.37
C GLU A 166 -14.18 -29.70 -4.08
N ILE A 167 -13.86 -30.89 -4.56
CA ILE A 167 -12.51 -31.49 -4.64
C ILE A 167 -11.77 -30.90 -5.85
#